data_AF-A0A937ZJL8-F1
#
_entry.id   AF-A0A937ZJL8-F1
#
_cell.length_a   1.000
_cell.length_b   1.000
_cell.length_c   1.000
_cell.angle_alpha   90.00
_cell.angle_beta   90.00
_cell.angle_gamma   90.00
#
_symmetry.space_group_name_H-M   'P 1'
#
loop_
_entity.id
_entity.type
_entity.pdbx_description
1 polymer ?
#
loop_
_entity_poly.entity_id
_entity_poly.type
_entity_poly.pdbx_seq_one_letter_code
_entity_poly.pdbx_strand_id
1 'polypeptide(L)'
;PALAVWMEPSADQLGLLFLVGLTGTLSQLFAVRAWIVAEATAVAPFDYSRLLYAALLGALFFGEIPGWNTALGATIIVAATLYIARREALLRRKAATEKPGEPAS
;
A
#
# COMPACT_ATOMS: atom_id res chain seq x y z
N PRO A 1 -19.18 -12.98 32.40
CA PRO A 1 -19.64 -11.62 32.02
C PRO A 1 -19.73 -11.36 30.51
N ALA A 2 -18.75 -11.73 29.68
CA ALA A 2 -18.81 -11.55 28.22
C ALA A 2 -19.92 -12.38 27.53
N LEU A 3 -20.21 -13.59 28.03
CA LEU A 3 -21.36 -14.39 27.58
C LEU A 3 -22.72 -13.73 27.90
N ALA A 4 -22.79 -12.86 28.91
CA ALA A 4 -24.03 -12.21 29.34
C ALA A 4 -24.38 -10.94 28.55
N VAL A 5 -23.44 -10.40 27.76
CA VAL A 5 -23.63 -9.23 26.89
C VAL A 5 -23.38 -9.58 25.42
N TRP A 6 -23.36 -10.88 25.09
CA TRP A 6 -23.22 -11.34 23.72
C TRP A 6 -24.43 -10.89 22.89
N MET A 7 -24.17 -10.15 21.82
CA MET A 7 -25.18 -9.83 20.81
C MET A 7 -24.89 -10.68 19.58
N GLU A 8 -25.88 -11.45 19.15
CA GLU A 8 -25.74 -12.23 17.91
C GLU A 8 -25.58 -11.27 16.72
N PRO A 9 -24.53 -11.43 15.91
CA PRO A 9 -24.35 -10.60 14.75
C PRO A 9 -25.47 -10.87 13.74
N SER A 10 -26.02 -9.81 13.16
CA SER A 10 -26.94 -9.92 12.03
C SER A 10 -26.26 -10.53 10.80
N ALA A 11 -27.06 -11.06 9.86
CA ALA A 11 -26.54 -11.63 8.61
C ALA A 11 -25.68 -10.63 7.82
N ASP A 12 -26.05 -9.35 7.82
CA ASP A 12 -25.29 -8.28 7.15
C ASP A 12 -23.93 -8.06 7.81
N GLN A 13 -23.88 -8.07 9.16
CA GLN A 13 -22.64 -7.97 9.90
C GLN A 13 -21.73 -9.17 9.68
N LEU A 14 -22.29 -10.38 9.59
CA LEU A 14 -21.52 -11.59 9.23
C LEU A 14 -20.95 -11.49 7.82
N GLY A 15 -21.72 -10.97 6.86
CA GLY A 15 -21.25 -10.74 5.49
C GLY A 15 -20.09 -9.73 5.45
N LEU A 16 -20.20 -8.62 6.16
CA LEU A 16 -19.12 -7.64 6.29
C LEU A 16 -17.88 -8.23 6.97
N LEU A 17 -18.06 -9.02 8.03
CA LEU A 17 -16.97 -9.67 8.74
C LEU A 17 -16.21 -10.64 7.84
N PHE A 18 -16.93 -11.40 7.01
CA PHE A 18 -16.34 -12.28 6.01
C PHE A 18 -15.53 -11.49 4.97
N LEU A 19 -16.07 -10.37 4.46
CA LEU A 19 -15.36 -9.52 3.50
C LEU A 19 -14.09 -8.91 4.09
N VAL A 20 -14.14 -8.45 5.35
CA VAL A 20 -12.96 -7.95 6.07
C VAL A 20 -11.91 -9.06 6.21
N GLY A 21 -12.33 -10.26 6.60
CA GLY A 21 -11.43 -11.42 6.71
C GLY A 21 -10.79 -11.77 5.36
N LEU A 22 -11.59 -11.90 4.31
CA LEU A 22 -11.13 -12.23 2.97
C LEU A 22 -10.13 -11.21 2.43
N THR A 23 -10.47 -9.91 2.49
CA THR A 23 -9.61 -8.84 2.00
C THR A 23 -8.32 -8.72 2.82
N GLY A 24 -8.39 -8.89 4.14
CA GLY A 24 -7.22 -8.94 5.02
C GLY A 24 -6.29 -10.10 4.68
N THR A 25 -6.82 -11.31 4.49
CA THR A 25 -6.02 -12.48 4.08
C THR A 25 -5.36 -12.28 2.72
N LEU A 26 -6.10 -11.76 1.74
CA LEU A 26 -5.55 -11.48 0.40
C LEU A 26 -4.44 -10.43 0.46
N SER A 27 -4.65 -9.33 1.21
CA SER A 27 -3.64 -8.30 1.44
C SER A 27 -2.37 -8.90 2.05
N GLN A 28 -2.50 -9.76 3.06
CA GLN A 28 -1.36 -10.39 3.71
C GLN A 28 -0.61 -11.33 2.76
N LEU A 29 -1.34 -12.12 1.96
CA LEU A 29 -0.75 -13.02 0.98
C LEU A 29 0.04 -12.26 -0.09
N PHE A 30 -0.53 -11.18 -0.61
CA PHE A 30 0.15 -10.32 -1.59
C PHE A 30 1.38 -9.64 -1.00
N ALA A 31 1.31 -9.16 0.24
CA ALA A 31 2.45 -8.61 0.94
C ALA A 31 3.59 -9.64 1.01
N VAL A 32 3.32 -10.84 1.55
CA VAL A 32 4.33 -11.92 1.64
C VAL A 32 4.94 -12.25 0.27
N ARG A 33 4.12 -12.33 -0.78
CA ARG A 33 4.62 -12.56 -2.15
C ARG A 33 5.50 -11.41 -2.66
N ALA A 34 5.18 -10.15 -2.36
CA ALA A 34 6.00 -9.02 -2.74
C ALA A 34 7.40 -9.07 -2.09
N TRP A 35 7.47 -9.42 -0.81
CA TRP A 35 8.74 -9.60 -0.09
C TRP A 35 9.61 -10.74 -0.65
N ILE A 36 9.00 -11.78 -1.23
CA ILE A 36 9.73 -12.91 -1.83
C ILE A 36 10.34 -12.53 -3.19
N VAL A 37 9.66 -11.69 -3.97
CA VAL A 37 9.99 -11.42 -5.38
C VAL A 37 10.79 -10.12 -5.56
N ALA A 38 10.67 -9.15 -4.65
CA ALA A 38 11.34 -7.86 -4.73
C ALA A 38 12.38 -7.68 -3.61
N GLU A 39 13.45 -6.92 -3.88
CA GLU A 39 14.39 -6.51 -2.83
C GLU A 39 13.65 -5.69 -1.77
N ALA A 40 13.97 -5.93 -0.48
CA ALA A 40 13.33 -5.28 0.65
C ALA A 40 13.32 -3.73 0.54
N THR A 41 14.38 -3.17 -0.04
CA THR A 41 14.54 -1.74 -0.33
C THR A 41 13.55 -1.20 -1.36
N ALA A 42 13.05 -2.03 -2.28
CA ALA A 42 12.02 -1.67 -3.24
C ALA A 42 10.60 -1.77 -2.65
N VAL A 43 10.40 -2.64 -1.65
CA VAL A 43 9.09 -2.81 -0.98
C VAL A 43 8.86 -1.75 0.11
N ALA A 44 9.90 -1.32 0.81
CA ALA A 44 9.81 -0.34 1.91
C ALA A 44 9.04 0.97 1.55
N PRO A 45 9.26 1.62 0.39
CA PRO A 45 8.49 2.80 -0.01
C PRO A 45 6.99 2.53 -0.16
N PHE A 46 6.63 1.32 -0.58
CA PHE A 46 5.25 0.91 -0.80
C PHE A 46 4.52 0.77 0.54
N ASP A 47 5.18 0.20 1.55
CA ASP A 47 4.64 0.10 2.91
C ASP A 47 4.34 1.48 3.52
N TYR A 48 5.21 2.47 3.30
CA TYR A 48 4.94 3.84 3.75
C TYR A 48 3.76 4.48 3.01
N SER A 49 3.56 4.17 1.73
CA SER A 49 2.39 4.67 0.99
C SER A 49 1.07 4.17 1.58
N ARG A 50 1.05 3.01 2.24
CA ARG A 50 -0.12 2.47 2.95
C ARG A 50 -0.65 3.44 4.01
N LEU A 51 0.23 4.14 4.71
CA LEU A 51 -0.15 5.14 5.72
C LEU A 51 -0.89 6.32 5.08
N LEU A 52 -0.52 6.70 3.85
CA LEU A 52 -1.18 7.76 3.12
C LEU A 52 -2.63 7.38 2.79
N TYR A 53 -2.83 6.18 2.23
CA TYR A 53 -4.16 5.67 1.92
C TYR A 53 -5.00 5.47 3.18
N ALA A 54 -4.41 4.97 4.27
CA ALA A 54 -5.10 4.82 5.54
C ALA A 54 -5.59 6.16 6.10
N ALA A 55 -4.75 7.20 6.07
CA ALA A 55 -5.13 8.54 6.52
C ALA A 55 -6.22 9.16 5.61
N LEU A 56 -6.11 8.98 4.28
CA LEU A 56 -7.09 9.49 3.34
C LEU A 56 -8.46 8.80 3.51
N LEU A 57 -8.48 7.48 3.62
CA LEU A 57 -9.70 6.71 3.84
C LEU A 57 -10.28 6.97 5.24
N GLY A 58 -9.44 7.12 6.26
CA GLY A 58 -9.82 7.57 7.60
C GLY A 58 -10.58 8.89 7.57
N ALA A 59 -10.00 9.89 6.90
CA ALA A 59 -10.64 11.20 6.73
C ALA A 59 -11.95 11.12 5.95
N LEU A 60 -12.01 10.34 4.87
CA LEU A 60 -13.17 10.27 3.97
C LEU A 60 -14.35 9.47 4.57
N PHE A 61 -14.08 8.32 5.18
CA PHE A 61 -15.12 7.40 5.66
C PHE A 61 -15.46 7.62 7.13
N PHE A 62 -14.52 8.10 7.95
CA PHE A 62 -14.70 8.24 9.39
C PHE A 62 -14.66 9.70 9.86
N GLY A 63 -14.39 10.66 8.95
CA GLY A 63 -14.32 12.08 9.30
C GLY A 63 -13.12 12.46 10.16
N GLU A 64 -12.11 11.59 10.23
CA GLU A 64 -10.89 11.83 11.01
C GLU A 64 -9.99 12.85 10.31
N ILE A 65 -10.11 14.13 10.68
CA ILE A 65 -9.28 15.19 10.12
C ILE A 65 -7.83 15.00 10.58
N PRO A 66 -6.87 14.76 9.67
CA PRO A 66 -5.48 14.56 10.05
C PRO A 66 -4.91 15.85 10.66
N GLY A 67 -4.26 15.72 11.82
CA GLY A 67 -3.52 16.83 12.43
C GLY A 67 -2.32 17.26 11.59
N TRP A 68 -1.72 18.41 11.94
CA TRP A 68 -0.59 19.00 11.22
C TRP A 68 0.60 18.03 11.04
N ASN A 69 0.91 17.25 12.07
CA ASN A 69 1.99 16.25 12.01
C ASN A 69 1.72 15.16 10.95
N THR A 70 0.46 14.73 10.81
CA THR A 70 0.06 13.74 9.80
C THR A 70 0.12 14.35 8.40
N ALA A 71 -0.30 15.61 8.23
CA ALA A 71 -0.21 16.31 6.95
C ALA A 71 1.25 16.50 6.48
N LEU A 72 2.16 16.83 7.40
CA LEU A 72 3.59 16.95 7.10
C LEU A 72 4.18 15.59 6.70
N GLY A 73 3.92 14.54 7.49
CA GLY A 73 4.37 13.18 7.17
C GLY A 73 3.84 12.69 5.82
N ALA A 74 2.55 12.92 5.54
CA ALA A 74 1.91 12.59 4.27
C ALA A 74 2.60 13.28 3.09
N THR A 75 2.93 14.57 3.23
CA THR A 75 3.62 15.34 2.18
C THR A 75 5.00 14.75 1.87
N ILE A 76 5.78 14.38 2.90
CA ILE A 76 7.09 13.76 2.74
C ILE A 76 6.97 12.39 2.04
N ILE A 77 6.01 11.56 2.45
CA ILE A 77 5.75 10.25 1.84
C ILE A 77 5.41 10.42 0.35
N VAL A 78 4.46 11.30 0.01
CA VAL A 78 4.07 11.58 -1.39
C VAL A 78 5.26 12.03 -2.22
N ALA A 79 6.07 12.96 -1.71
CA ALA A 79 7.26 13.45 -2.39
C ALA A 79 8.27 12.33 -2.66
N ALA A 80 8.52 11.46 -1.68
CA ALA A 80 9.42 10.33 -1.82
C ALA A 80 8.90 9.30 -2.86
N THR A 81 7.60 8.98 -2.82
CA THR A 81 6.97 8.06 -3.79
C THR A 81 7.09 8.60 -5.21
N LEU A 82 6.79 9.88 -5.44
CA LEU A 82 6.91 10.52 -6.75
C LEU A 82 8.36 10.56 -7.24
N TYR A 83 9.31 10.83 -6.34
CA TYR A 83 10.73 10.82 -6.67
C TYR A 83 11.22 9.43 -7.11
N ILE A 84 10.86 8.37 -6.36
CA ILE A 84 11.23 6.98 -6.69
C ILE A 84 10.64 6.58 -8.03
N ALA A 85 9.34 6.85 -8.26
CA ALA A 85 8.68 6.55 -9.53
C ALA A 85 9.36 7.25 -10.71
N ARG A 86 9.73 8.53 -10.56
CA ARG A 86 10.51 9.26 -11.58
C ARG A 86 11.89 8.63 -11.81
N ARG A 87 12.61 8.29 -10.74
CA ARG A 87 13.95 7.69 -10.83
C ARG A 87 13.91 6.37 -11.58
N GLU A 88 12.95 5.50 -11.27
CA GLU A 88 12.77 4.21 -11.96
C GLU A 88 12.40 4.39 -13.43
N ALA A 89 11.51 5.34 -13.75
CA ALA A 89 11.17 5.66 -15.14
C ALA A 89 12.39 6.12 -15.96
N LEU A 90 13.28 6.91 -15.35
CA LEU A 90 14.52 7.35 -15.99
C LEU A 90 15.51 6.20 -16.20
N LEU A 91 15.68 5.32 -15.20
CA LEU A 91 16.54 4.13 -15.30
C LEU A 91 16.05 3.16 -16.39
N ARG A 92 14.73 2.93 -16.47
CA ARG A 92 14.13 2.12 -17.53
C ARG A 92 14.36 2.72 -18.92
N ARG A 93 14.26 4.05 -19.07
CA ARG A 93 14.59 4.75 -20.33
C ARG A 93 16.04 4.55 -20.75
N LYS A 94 16.99 4.66 -19.83
CA LYS A 94 18.42 4.44 -20.12
C LYS A 94 18.70 3.01 -20.59
N ALA A 95 18.14 2.01 -19.90
CA ALA A 95 18.31 0.60 -20.27
C ALA A 95 17.68 0.26 -21.64
N ALA A 96 16.60 0.94 -22.04
CA ALA A 96 15.98 0.76 -23.35
C ALA A 96 16.84 1.32 -24.51
N THR A 97 17.64 2.36 -24.25
CA THR A 97 18.61 2.91 -25.22
C THR A 97 19.91 2.11 -25.34
N GLU A 98 20.18 1.16 -24.44
CA GLU A 98 21.48 0.46 -24.33
C GLU A 98 21.46 -1.01 -24.85
N LYS A 99 20.30 -1.58 -25.21
CA LYS A 99 20.23 -2.93 -25.83
C LYS A 99 20.37 -2.89 -27.36
N PRO A 100 21.06 -3.87 -27.96
CA PRO A 100 22.08 -3.64 -28.99
C PRO A 100 21.60 -4.00 -30.40
N GLY A 101 21.85 -3.09 -31.34
CA GLY A 101 21.99 -3.43 -32.75
C GLY A 101 23.45 -3.31 -33.13
N GLU A 102 24.23 -4.38 -32.94
CA GLU A 102 25.52 -4.52 -33.65
C GLU A 102 25.85 -6.01 -33.84
N PRO A 103 25.51 -6.61 -34.99
CA PRO A 103 26.21 -7.80 -35.44
C PRO A 103 27.62 -7.38 -35.86
N ALA A 104 28.62 -7.76 -35.06
CA ALA A 104 30.01 -7.66 -35.45
C ALA A 104 30.22 -8.47 -36.73
N SER A 105 30.51 -7.75 -37.82
CA SER A 105 31.05 -8.30 -39.07
C SER A 105 32.55 -8.54 -38.94
#